data_AF-A0A837LB31-F1
#
_entry.id   AF-A0A837LB31-F1
#
_cell.length_a   1.000
_cell.length_b   1.000
_cell.length_c   1.000
_cell.angle_alpha   90.00
_cell.angle_beta   90.00
_cell.angle_gamma   90.00
#
_symmetry.space_group_name_H-M   'P 1'
#
loop_
_entity.id
_entity.type
_entity.pdbx_description
1 polymer ?
#
loop_
_entity_poly.entity_id
_entity_poly.type
_entity_poly.pdbx_seq_one_letter_code
_entity_poly.pdbx_strand_id
1 'polypeptide(L)'
;MPDLKEILKNSLFNQVDDSVSAPISIRLPTILNNELDELSLSLDRSKSSLISEFIKAGVAAANELLKEHSLISDELKEQLVDQREDSAASFMDRKAFMLNTNYNNDEETHFDMLKNQEAAAFCKGWKEYICQLSKGDKVYLYQSGVGIIASGVVDGDLVKSEHYGVADDKYAKPLKDFKTGFKAISARRFKELTGGGANFRRTMIELTSMQAHAIAQEIEKLTAKQ
;
A
#
# COMPACT_ATOMS: atom_id res chain seq x y z
N MET A 1 1.04 29.83 0.42
CA MET A 1 0.95 28.83 1.50
C MET A 1 1.37 27.51 0.90
N PRO A 2 2.29 26.74 1.52
CA PRO A 2 2.67 25.44 0.97
C PRO A 2 1.42 24.56 0.85
N ASP A 3 1.30 23.88 -0.29
CA ASP A 3 0.15 23.02 -0.59
C ASP A 3 0.06 21.91 0.47
N LEU A 4 -1.15 21.56 0.91
CA LEU A 4 -1.33 20.46 1.88
C LEU A 4 -0.70 19.16 1.35
N LYS A 5 -0.65 19.01 0.02
CA LYS A 5 0.07 17.96 -0.70
C LYS A 5 1.58 18.00 -0.44
N GLU A 6 2.21 19.16 -0.46
CA GLU A 6 3.63 19.32 -0.11
C GLU A 6 3.91 19.01 1.36
N ILE A 7 3.01 19.42 2.27
CA ILE A 7 3.16 19.15 3.70
C ILE A 7 3.03 17.65 3.99
N LEU A 8 2.04 16.99 3.39
CA LEU A 8 1.87 15.53 3.46
C LEU A 8 3.05 14.79 2.83
N LYS A 9 3.50 15.24 1.65
CA LYS A 9 4.68 14.68 0.98
C LYS A 9 5.91 14.82 1.87
N ASN A 10 6.19 15.99 2.42
CA ASN A 10 7.33 16.18 3.31
C ASN A 10 7.19 15.36 4.61
N SER A 11 5.98 15.23 5.19
CA SER A 11 5.77 14.45 6.41
C SER A 11 5.84 12.92 6.20
N LEU A 12 5.45 12.42 5.03
CA LEU A 12 5.46 10.99 4.70
C LEU A 12 6.82 10.56 4.13
N PHE A 13 7.42 11.38 3.26
CA PHE A 13 8.70 11.08 2.61
C PHE A 13 9.91 11.40 3.50
N ASN A 14 9.80 12.27 4.50
CA ASN A 14 10.86 12.40 5.53
C ASN A 14 11.05 11.12 6.37
N GLN A 15 10.22 10.10 6.20
CA GLN A 15 10.35 8.82 6.89
C GLN A 15 11.15 7.78 6.12
N VAL A 16 11.30 7.95 4.80
CA VAL A 16 12.09 7.08 3.91
C VAL A 16 12.96 7.97 3.04
N ASP A 17 14.18 8.21 3.52
CA ASP A 17 15.18 8.98 2.78
C ASP A 17 15.76 8.12 1.66
N ASP A 18 15.39 8.39 0.41
CA ASP A 18 15.91 7.71 -0.78
C ASP A 18 17.43 7.93 -0.99
N SER A 19 18.05 8.87 -0.25
CA SER A 19 19.52 9.02 -0.21
C SER A 19 20.19 8.03 0.75
N VAL A 20 19.43 7.40 1.64
CA VAL A 20 19.93 6.41 2.61
C VAL A 20 19.82 5.02 2.02
N SER A 21 20.96 4.49 1.57
CA SER A 21 21.05 3.10 1.11
C SER A 21 21.28 2.14 2.29
N ALA A 22 20.60 0.99 2.26
CA ALA A 22 20.92 -0.13 3.14
C ALA A 22 21.90 -1.07 2.42
N PRO A 23 23.04 -1.44 3.02
CA PRO A 23 23.98 -2.34 2.38
C PRO A 23 23.37 -3.75 2.24
N ILE A 24 23.43 -4.28 1.03
CA ILE A 24 23.05 -5.67 0.71
C ILE A 24 24.26 -6.40 0.12
N SER A 25 24.54 -7.61 0.61
CA SER A 25 25.59 -8.46 0.05
C SER A 25 25.00 -9.38 -1.01
N ILE A 26 25.42 -9.21 -2.26
CA ILE A 26 24.95 -10.02 -3.40
C ILE A 26 26.13 -10.85 -3.92
N ARG A 27 25.91 -12.15 -4.18
CA ARG A 27 26.84 -12.96 -4.97
C ARG A 27 26.33 -13.02 -6.41
N LEU A 28 27.19 -12.64 -7.34
CA LEU A 28 26.89 -12.70 -8.77
C LEU A 28 27.72 -13.81 -9.42
N PRO A 29 27.18 -14.52 -10.42
CA PRO A 29 27.98 -15.35 -11.31
C PRO A 29 29.11 -14.51 -11.95
N THR A 30 30.29 -15.10 -12.13
CA THR A 30 31.47 -14.39 -12.65
C THR A 30 31.20 -13.68 -13.96
N ILE A 31 30.48 -14.33 -14.89
CA ILE A 31 30.13 -13.75 -16.20
C ILE A 31 29.32 -12.46 -16.02
N LEU A 32 28.28 -12.49 -15.19
CA LEU A 32 27.43 -11.33 -14.93
C LEU A 32 28.19 -10.20 -14.22
N ASN A 33 29.13 -10.53 -13.33
CA ASN A 33 29.98 -9.50 -12.72
C ASN A 33 30.90 -8.83 -13.77
N ASN A 34 31.46 -9.60 -14.71
CA ASN A 34 32.31 -9.05 -15.76
C ASN A 34 31.50 -8.14 -16.71
N GLU A 35 30.31 -8.56 -17.13
CA GLU A 35 29.41 -7.72 -17.92
C GLU A 35 29.06 -6.41 -17.19
N LEU A 36 28.82 -6.49 -15.87
CA LEU A 36 28.58 -5.31 -15.04
C LEU A 36 29.81 -4.38 -14.96
N ASP A 37 31.02 -4.95 -14.91
CA ASP A 37 32.28 -4.19 -14.95
C ASP A 37 32.47 -3.49 -16.32
N GLU A 38 32.17 -4.18 -17.43
CA GLU A 38 32.21 -3.60 -18.78
C GLU A 38 31.21 -2.44 -18.95
N LEU A 39 29.98 -2.60 -18.44
CA LEU A 39 28.95 -1.56 -18.44
C LEU A 39 29.34 -0.38 -17.54
N SER A 40 29.93 -0.64 -16.37
CA SER A 40 30.42 0.37 -15.44
C SER A 40 31.45 1.29 -16.09
N LEU A 41 32.41 0.70 -16.83
CA LEU A 41 33.42 1.45 -17.57
C LEU A 41 32.82 2.20 -18.77
N SER A 42 31.91 1.57 -19.51
CA SER A 42 31.33 2.15 -20.73
C SER A 42 30.40 3.34 -20.44
N LEU A 43 29.68 3.28 -19.32
CA LEU A 43 28.68 4.29 -18.93
C LEU A 43 29.21 5.33 -17.94
N ASP A 44 30.46 5.18 -17.46
CA ASP A 44 31.04 5.99 -16.39
C ASP A 44 30.12 6.09 -15.16
N ARG A 45 29.74 4.91 -14.65
CA ARG A 45 28.85 4.73 -13.50
C ARG A 45 29.40 3.66 -12.58
N SER A 46 29.17 3.80 -11.28
CA SER A 46 29.56 2.74 -10.34
C SER A 46 28.69 1.49 -10.51
N LYS A 47 29.26 0.30 -10.23
CA LYS A 47 28.50 -0.96 -10.20
C LYS A 47 27.28 -0.89 -9.28
N SER A 48 27.40 -0.23 -8.13
CA SER A 48 26.29 -0.06 -7.20
C SER A 48 25.15 0.77 -7.80
N SER A 49 25.47 1.83 -8.55
CA SER A 49 24.49 2.64 -9.28
C SER A 49 23.77 1.80 -10.34
N LEU A 50 24.52 1.05 -11.15
CA LEU A 50 23.95 0.20 -12.20
C LEU A 50 23.05 -0.90 -11.62
N ILE A 51 23.50 -1.58 -10.55
CA ILE A 51 22.67 -2.58 -9.85
C ILE A 51 21.37 -1.94 -9.34
N SER A 52 21.43 -0.73 -8.79
CA SER A 52 20.24 -0.01 -8.34
C SER A 52 19.28 0.25 -9.49
N GLU A 53 19.78 0.73 -10.64
CA GLU A 53 18.97 0.97 -11.84
C GLU A 53 18.34 -0.31 -12.39
N PHE A 54 19.10 -1.40 -12.48
CA PHE A 54 18.57 -2.68 -12.92
C PHE A 54 17.51 -3.25 -11.97
N ILE A 55 17.70 -3.11 -10.65
CA ILE A 55 16.69 -3.52 -9.68
C ILE A 55 15.43 -2.66 -9.84
N LYS A 56 15.55 -1.34 -9.99
CA LYS A 56 14.41 -0.44 -10.24
C LYS A 56 13.65 -0.84 -11.50
N ALA A 57 14.36 -1.06 -12.60
CA ALA A 57 13.77 -1.51 -13.86
C ALA A 57 13.09 -2.89 -13.73
N GLY A 58 13.72 -3.84 -13.02
CA GLY A 58 13.15 -5.16 -12.76
C GLY A 58 11.91 -5.11 -11.89
N VAL A 59 11.86 -4.24 -10.88
CA VAL A 59 10.66 -4.02 -10.06
C VAL A 59 9.54 -3.42 -10.91
N ALA A 60 9.83 -2.43 -11.76
CA ALA A 60 8.85 -1.85 -12.67
C ALA A 60 8.28 -2.90 -13.63
N ALA A 61 9.15 -3.66 -14.31
CA ALA A 61 8.74 -4.73 -15.22
C ALA A 61 7.89 -5.81 -14.52
N ALA A 62 8.27 -6.21 -13.31
CA ALA A 62 7.48 -7.17 -12.52
C ALA A 62 6.10 -6.60 -12.12
N ASN A 63 6.00 -5.30 -11.85
CA ASN A 63 4.72 -4.67 -11.55
C ASN A 63 3.80 -4.63 -12.78
N GLU A 64 4.33 -4.39 -13.97
CA GLU A 64 3.54 -4.43 -15.22
C GLU A 64 2.96 -5.83 -15.48
N LEU A 65 3.76 -6.89 -15.35
CA LEU A 65 3.26 -8.27 -15.47
C LEU A 65 2.14 -8.60 -14.48
N LEU A 66 2.23 -8.06 -13.25
CA LEU A 66 1.19 -8.25 -12.23
C LEU A 66 -0.11 -7.51 -12.56
N LYS A 67 -0.06 -6.38 -13.28
CA LYS A 67 -1.27 -5.68 -13.75
C LYS A 67 -2.06 -6.54 -14.73
N GLU A 68 -1.36 -7.19 -15.68
CA GLU A 68 -1.98 -8.06 -16.70
C GLU A 68 -2.72 -9.26 -16.07
N HIS A 69 -2.17 -9.80 -14.98
CA HIS A 69 -2.76 -10.95 -14.27
C HIS A 69 -3.85 -10.60 -13.25
N SER A 70 -4.09 -9.31 -12.96
CA SER A 70 -5.00 -8.91 -11.88
C SER A 70 -6.43 -8.58 -12.33
N LEU A 71 -6.79 -8.93 -13.56
CA LEU A 71 -8.20 -9.02 -13.92
C LEU A 71 -8.82 -10.12 -13.07
N ILE A 72 -9.59 -9.72 -12.04
CA ILE A 72 -10.44 -10.62 -11.27
C ILE A 72 -11.22 -11.49 -12.26
N SER A 73 -10.98 -12.81 -12.22
CA SER A 73 -11.80 -13.76 -12.98
C SER A 73 -13.25 -13.65 -12.49
N ASP A 74 -14.20 -13.78 -13.40
CA ASP A 74 -15.63 -13.64 -13.09
C ASP A 74 -16.08 -14.55 -11.92
N GLU A 75 -15.38 -15.65 -11.67
CA GLU A 75 -15.61 -16.59 -10.57
C GLU A 75 -15.36 -16.02 -9.16
N LEU A 76 -14.39 -15.10 -8.99
CA LEU A 76 -14.16 -14.46 -7.68
C LEU A 76 -15.19 -13.35 -7.41
N LYS A 77 -15.83 -12.79 -8.45
CA LYS A 77 -16.89 -11.78 -8.30
C LYS A 77 -18.09 -12.31 -7.52
N GLU A 78 -18.46 -13.58 -7.72
CA GLU A 78 -19.58 -14.22 -7.00
C GLU A 78 -19.27 -14.46 -5.51
N GLN A 79 -17.99 -14.53 -5.12
CA GLN A 79 -17.56 -14.71 -3.73
C GLN A 79 -17.34 -13.39 -2.98
N LEU A 80 -17.14 -12.26 -3.69
CA LEU A 80 -16.87 -10.94 -3.10
C LEU A 80 -18.15 -10.12 -2.80
N VAL A 81 -19.33 -10.62 -3.21
CA VAL A 81 -20.62 -10.08 -2.77
C VAL A 81 -20.83 -10.52 -1.32
N ASP A 82 -20.21 -9.79 -0.39
CA ASP A 82 -20.45 -10.01 1.02
C ASP A 82 -21.89 -9.58 1.36
N GLN A 83 -22.75 -10.52 1.72
CA GLN A 83 -24.12 -10.27 2.18
C GLN A 83 -24.12 -9.84 3.66
N ARG A 84 -23.17 -8.99 4.07
CA ARG A 84 -23.23 -8.32 5.37
C ARG A 84 -24.28 -7.22 5.28
N GLU A 85 -25.54 -7.60 5.51
CA GLU A 85 -26.61 -6.63 5.74
C GLU A 85 -26.22 -5.70 6.89
N ASP A 86 -26.52 -4.40 6.75
CA ASP A 86 -26.41 -3.33 7.77
C ASP A 86 -27.29 -3.57 9.01
N SER A 87 -27.55 -4.82 9.36
CA SER A 87 -27.92 -5.20 10.71
C SER A 87 -26.76 -4.85 11.63
N ALA A 88 -27.06 -4.34 12.83
CA ALA A 88 -26.08 -3.90 13.83
C ALA A 88 -25.16 -5.07 14.24
N ALA A 89 -24.18 -5.36 13.39
CA ALA A 89 -23.30 -6.51 13.51
C ALA A 89 -22.66 -6.45 14.88
N SER A 90 -22.80 -7.55 15.60
CA SER A 90 -22.12 -7.81 16.86
C SER A 90 -20.71 -7.24 16.79
N PHE A 91 -20.25 -6.54 17.84
CA PHE A 91 -18.87 -6.06 17.96
C PHE A 91 -17.81 -7.14 17.62
N MET A 92 -18.20 -8.42 17.62
CA MET A 92 -17.40 -9.58 17.26
C MET A 92 -17.12 -9.79 15.76
N ASP A 93 -17.82 -9.12 14.84
CA ASP A 93 -17.69 -9.39 13.38
C ASP A 93 -16.91 -8.31 12.61
N ARG A 94 -16.31 -7.35 13.34
CA ARG A 94 -15.49 -6.28 12.74
C ARG A 94 -14.19 -6.86 12.22
N LYS A 95 -13.95 -6.67 10.93
CA LYS A 95 -12.74 -7.12 10.26
C LYS A 95 -11.70 -6.01 10.21
N ALA A 96 -10.47 -6.42 9.91
CA ALA A 96 -9.38 -5.51 9.66
C ALA A 96 -8.79 -5.83 8.29
N PHE A 97 -8.52 -4.78 7.52
CA PHE A 97 -7.98 -4.90 6.18
C PHE A 97 -6.72 -4.06 6.04
N MET A 98 -5.77 -4.56 5.25
CA MET A 98 -4.68 -3.75 4.73
C MET A 98 -4.95 -3.48 3.26
N LEU A 99 -4.98 -2.19 2.89
CA LEU A 99 -5.31 -1.70 1.56
C LEU A 99 -4.09 -0.99 0.98
N ASN A 100 -3.63 -1.43 -0.19
CA ASN A 100 -2.56 -0.79 -0.93
C ASN A 100 -3.07 0.53 -1.52
N THR A 101 -2.30 1.62 -1.35
CA THR A 101 -2.69 2.97 -1.81
C THR A 101 -2.39 3.22 -3.28
N ASN A 102 -2.01 2.20 -4.06
CA ASN A 102 -1.69 2.30 -5.48
C ASN A 102 -0.49 3.23 -5.83
N TYR A 103 0.34 3.58 -4.85
CA TYR A 103 1.42 4.58 -5.01
C TYR A 103 2.37 4.28 -6.17
N ASN A 104 2.71 3.02 -6.40
CA ASN A 104 3.62 2.62 -7.49
C ASN A 104 3.05 2.88 -8.90
N ASN A 105 1.72 2.96 -9.03
CA ASN A 105 1.06 3.14 -10.31
C ASN A 105 0.63 4.59 -10.50
N ASP A 106 0.13 5.22 -9.43
CA ASP A 106 -0.40 6.57 -9.48
C ASP A 106 -0.23 7.24 -8.10
N GLU A 107 0.75 8.15 -8.01
CA GLU A 107 1.02 8.90 -6.79
C GLU A 107 -0.11 9.85 -6.41
N GLU A 108 -0.84 10.39 -7.38
CA GLU A 108 -1.91 11.35 -7.13
C GLU A 108 -3.07 10.69 -6.40
N THR A 109 -3.49 9.51 -6.87
CA THR A 109 -4.52 8.71 -6.21
C THR A 109 -4.13 8.32 -4.77
N HIS A 110 -2.85 8.02 -4.53
CA HIS A 110 -2.33 7.77 -3.19
C HIS A 110 -2.53 8.99 -2.26
N PHE A 111 -2.18 10.20 -2.73
CA PHE A 111 -2.33 11.41 -1.90
C PHE A 111 -3.80 11.77 -1.70
N ASP A 112 -4.66 11.54 -2.69
CA ASP A 112 -6.09 11.77 -2.56
C ASP A 112 -6.71 10.90 -1.45
N MET A 113 -6.31 9.62 -1.35
CA MET A 113 -6.76 8.74 -0.27
C MET A 113 -6.43 9.30 1.13
N LEU A 114 -5.23 9.89 1.28
CA LEU A 114 -4.78 10.46 2.54
C LEU A 114 -5.46 11.80 2.85
N LYS A 115 -5.57 12.66 1.84
CA LYS A 115 -6.21 13.97 1.94
C LYS A 115 -7.69 13.86 2.27
N ASN A 116 -8.38 12.93 1.61
CA ASN A 116 -9.81 12.69 1.79
C ASN A 116 -10.12 11.74 2.95
N GLN A 117 -9.10 11.14 3.57
CA GLN A 117 -9.23 10.18 4.67
C GLN A 117 -10.14 9.02 4.28
N GLU A 118 -9.85 8.38 3.15
CA GLU A 118 -10.72 7.36 2.55
C GLU A 118 -9.97 6.07 2.22
N ALA A 119 -10.69 4.96 2.27
CA ALA A 119 -10.28 3.71 1.65
C ALA A 119 -10.84 3.67 0.23
N ALA A 120 -9.96 3.80 -0.77
CA ALA A 120 -10.36 3.81 -2.17
C ALA A 120 -9.55 2.83 -3.02
N ALA A 121 -10.16 2.39 -4.12
CA ALA A 121 -9.49 1.68 -5.21
C ALA A 121 -10.09 2.11 -6.56
N PHE A 122 -9.30 1.90 -7.60
CA PHE A 122 -9.49 2.51 -8.92
C PHE A 122 -9.46 1.44 -9.99
N CYS A 123 -10.13 1.69 -11.11
CA CYS A 123 -10.23 0.78 -12.24
C CYS A 123 -11.03 -0.50 -11.94
N LYS A 124 -11.69 -1.01 -12.97
CA LYS A 124 -12.41 -2.29 -12.94
C LYS A 124 -11.48 -3.45 -12.56
N GLY A 125 -11.95 -4.30 -11.65
CA GLY A 125 -11.20 -5.43 -11.09
C GLY A 125 -10.50 -5.08 -9.77
N TRP A 126 -10.41 -3.82 -9.39
CA TRP A 126 -9.81 -3.41 -8.12
C TRP A 126 -10.75 -2.58 -7.27
N LYS A 127 -11.50 -1.66 -7.88
CA LYS A 127 -12.48 -0.83 -7.17
C LYS A 127 -13.52 -1.66 -6.42
N GLU A 128 -13.85 -2.85 -6.91
CA GLU A 128 -14.81 -3.77 -6.28
C GLU A 128 -14.33 -4.31 -4.92
N TYR A 129 -13.03 -4.28 -4.59
CA TYR A 129 -12.56 -4.65 -3.25
C TYR A 129 -13.15 -3.74 -2.17
N ILE A 130 -13.41 -2.48 -2.48
CA ILE A 130 -13.99 -1.51 -1.54
C ILE A 130 -15.41 -1.86 -1.12
N CYS A 131 -16.14 -2.65 -1.94
CA CYS A 131 -17.47 -3.12 -1.58
C CYS A 131 -17.48 -4.08 -0.38
N GLN A 132 -16.37 -4.78 -0.10
CA GLN A 132 -16.26 -5.71 1.03
C GLN A 132 -16.13 -5.01 2.38
N LEU A 133 -15.74 -3.72 2.37
CA LEU A 133 -15.55 -2.95 3.60
C LEU A 133 -16.90 -2.62 4.22
N SER A 134 -17.13 -3.03 5.46
CA SER A 134 -18.35 -2.73 6.21
C SER A 134 -18.11 -1.64 7.24
N LYS A 135 -19.17 -0.92 7.63
CA LYS A 135 -19.08 0.12 8.66
C LYS A 135 -18.51 -0.47 9.96
N GLY A 136 -17.48 0.17 10.51
CA GLY A 136 -16.78 -0.30 11.71
C GLY A 136 -15.56 -1.18 11.43
N ASP A 137 -15.32 -1.60 10.19
CA ASP A 137 -14.08 -2.30 9.84
C ASP A 137 -12.87 -1.38 9.95
N LYS A 138 -11.74 -1.96 10.36
CA LYS A 138 -10.47 -1.24 10.46
C LYS A 138 -9.73 -1.33 9.13
N VAL A 139 -9.23 -0.21 8.61
CA VAL A 139 -8.40 -0.18 7.40
C VAL A 139 -7.03 0.39 7.73
N TYR A 140 -5.99 -0.29 7.25
CA TYR A 140 -4.60 0.15 7.28
C TYR A 140 -4.13 0.46 5.86
N LEU A 141 -3.79 1.71 5.59
CA LEU A 141 -3.32 2.14 4.27
C LEU A 141 -1.83 1.84 4.13
N TYR A 142 -1.49 1.03 3.13
CA TYR A 142 -0.15 0.54 2.86
C TYR A 142 0.42 1.15 1.58
N GLN A 143 1.56 1.82 1.70
CA GLN A 143 2.35 2.30 0.58
C GLN A 143 3.44 1.29 0.24
N SER A 144 3.43 0.81 -1.01
CA SER A 144 4.46 -0.08 -1.54
C SER A 144 5.87 0.51 -1.35
N GLY A 145 6.81 -0.32 -0.90
CA GLY A 145 8.19 0.10 -0.62
C GLY A 145 8.40 0.83 0.72
N VAL A 146 7.33 1.37 1.31
CA VAL A 146 7.40 2.16 2.55
C VAL A 146 6.83 1.38 3.75
N GLY A 147 5.55 1.01 3.71
CA GLY A 147 4.87 0.38 4.84
C GLY A 147 3.45 0.88 5.06
N ILE A 148 2.89 0.56 6.22
CA ILE A 148 1.61 1.13 6.68
C ILE A 148 1.87 2.57 7.12
N ILE A 149 1.16 3.51 6.49
CA ILE A 149 1.34 4.96 6.66
C ILE A 149 0.13 5.69 7.26
N ALA A 150 -1.02 5.02 7.26
CA ALA A 150 -2.23 5.54 7.89
C ALA A 150 -3.15 4.41 8.34
N SER A 151 -4.09 4.74 9.22
CA SER A 151 -5.16 3.83 9.61
C SER A 151 -6.46 4.59 9.86
N GLY A 152 -7.60 3.94 9.68
CA GLY A 152 -8.91 4.52 9.96
C GLY A 152 -9.97 3.43 10.13
N VAL A 153 -11.18 3.84 10.47
CA VAL A 153 -12.34 2.95 10.63
C VAL A 153 -13.39 3.35 9.60
N VAL A 154 -13.92 2.40 8.85
CA VAL A 154 -14.96 2.66 7.83
C VAL A 154 -16.19 3.26 8.51
N ASP A 155 -16.64 4.44 8.05
CA ASP A 155 -17.74 5.17 8.69
C ASP A 155 -18.98 5.34 7.80
N GLY A 156 -18.76 5.53 6.50
CA GLY A 156 -19.80 5.84 5.53
C GLY A 156 -19.97 4.81 4.43
N ASP A 157 -20.95 5.07 3.59
CA ASP A 157 -21.34 4.21 2.48
C ASP A 157 -20.37 4.31 1.30
N LEU A 158 -20.58 3.42 0.32
CA LEU A 158 -19.81 3.39 -0.92
C LEU A 158 -20.05 4.67 -1.73
N VAL A 159 -18.99 5.44 -1.94
CA VAL A 159 -18.96 6.60 -2.83
C VAL A 159 -18.33 6.17 -4.16
N LYS A 160 -19.05 6.39 -5.26
CA LYS A 160 -18.55 6.17 -6.63
C LYS A 160 -18.27 7.51 -7.28
N SER A 161 -17.15 7.60 -7.97
CA SER A 161 -16.73 8.83 -8.64
C SER A 161 -15.94 8.53 -9.91
N GLU A 162 -15.81 9.55 -10.74
CA GLU A 162 -15.05 9.50 -11.98
C GLU A 162 -13.54 9.43 -11.70
N HIS A 163 -12.82 8.68 -12.54
CA HIS A 163 -11.37 8.63 -12.55
C HIS A 163 -10.84 8.55 -13.99
N TYR A 164 -9.94 9.46 -14.37
CA TYR A 164 -9.37 9.62 -15.72
C TYR A 164 -10.38 9.62 -16.88
N GLY A 165 -11.48 10.35 -16.71
CA GLY A 165 -12.58 10.48 -17.67
C GLY A 165 -13.53 9.29 -17.69
N VAL A 166 -13.33 8.27 -16.84
CA VAL A 166 -14.18 7.08 -16.77
C VAL A 166 -15.11 7.21 -15.56
N ALA A 167 -16.42 7.28 -15.83
CA ALA A 167 -17.43 7.34 -14.79
C ALA A 167 -17.42 6.09 -13.90
N ASP A 168 -17.68 6.27 -12.61
CA ASP A 168 -17.71 5.22 -11.59
C ASP A 168 -16.44 4.35 -11.53
N ASP A 169 -15.29 4.91 -11.90
CA ASP A 169 -14.02 4.17 -11.94
C ASP A 169 -13.18 4.30 -10.67
N LYS A 170 -13.63 5.12 -9.72
CA LYS A 170 -13.15 5.15 -8.33
C LYS A 170 -14.26 4.75 -7.38
N TYR A 171 -14.01 3.74 -6.55
CA TYR A 171 -14.87 3.40 -5.40
C TYR A 171 -14.14 3.78 -4.13
N ALA A 172 -14.84 4.42 -3.19
CA ALA A 172 -14.27 4.87 -1.93
C ALA A 172 -15.26 4.69 -0.77
N LYS A 173 -14.73 4.49 0.45
CA LYS A 173 -15.49 4.65 1.70
C LYS A 173 -14.73 5.59 2.65
N PRO A 174 -15.40 6.59 3.24
CA PRO A 174 -14.75 7.50 4.18
C PRO A 174 -14.36 6.77 5.46
N LEU A 175 -13.21 7.16 6.02
CA LEU A 175 -12.66 6.62 7.24
C LEU A 175 -12.74 7.67 8.36
N LYS A 176 -13.25 7.27 9.52
CA LYS A 176 -13.13 8.03 10.77
C LYS A 176 -11.94 7.57 11.60
N ASP A 177 -11.67 8.29 12.68
CA ASP A 177 -10.54 8.04 13.58
C ASP A 177 -9.23 7.89 12.81
N PHE A 178 -9.07 8.73 11.79
CA PHE A 178 -7.97 8.64 10.84
C PHE A 178 -6.67 9.06 11.50
N LYS A 179 -5.70 8.15 11.54
CA LYS A 179 -4.37 8.36 12.09
C LYS A 179 -3.36 8.31 10.95
N THR A 180 -2.53 9.34 10.87
CA THR A 180 -1.40 9.43 9.93
C THR A 180 -0.27 10.23 10.60
N GLY A 181 0.84 10.48 9.90
CA GLY A 181 1.98 11.23 10.42
C GLY A 181 2.95 10.41 11.29
N PHE A 182 2.51 9.25 11.81
CA PHE A 182 3.38 8.31 12.53
C PHE A 182 4.41 7.66 11.60
N LYS A 183 5.54 7.17 12.16
CA LYS A 183 6.58 6.49 11.37
C LYS A 183 6.02 5.22 10.71
N ALA A 184 6.19 5.08 9.41
CA ALA A 184 5.64 3.98 8.64
C ALA A 184 6.07 2.60 9.19
N ILE A 185 5.11 1.69 9.30
CA ILE A 185 5.36 0.30 9.73
C ILE A 185 5.73 -0.49 8.47
N SER A 186 7.02 -0.68 8.23
CA SER A 186 7.52 -1.41 7.06
C SER A 186 7.08 -2.88 7.06
N ALA A 187 7.09 -3.53 5.90
CA ALA A 187 6.75 -4.96 5.77
C ALA A 187 7.61 -5.86 6.69
N ARG A 188 8.88 -5.48 6.89
CA ARG A 188 9.78 -6.15 7.85
C ARG A 188 9.27 -5.98 9.28
N ARG A 189 8.96 -4.75 9.68
CA ARG A 189 8.45 -4.46 11.03
C ARG A 189 7.11 -5.13 11.30
N PHE A 190 6.21 -5.12 10.31
CA PHE A 190 4.96 -5.88 10.34
C PHE A 190 5.20 -7.36 10.65
N LYS A 191 6.16 -7.99 9.96
CA LYS A 191 6.48 -9.40 10.17
C LYS A 191 7.05 -9.66 11.56
N GLU A 192 7.90 -8.77 12.06
CA GLU A 192 8.43 -8.84 13.43
C GLU A 192 7.32 -8.71 14.49
N LEU A 193 6.36 -7.80 14.28
CA LEU A 193 5.24 -7.56 15.20
C LEU A 193 4.22 -8.69 15.23
N THR A 194 3.93 -9.27 14.07
CA THR A 194 2.82 -10.22 13.91
C THR A 194 3.26 -11.68 13.92
N GLY A 195 4.56 -11.95 13.86
CA GLY A 195 5.10 -13.30 13.72
C GLY A 195 4.84 -13.95 12.35
N GLY A 196 4.23 -13.21 11.40
CA GLY A 196 3.79 -13.73 10.11
C GLY A 196 3.91 -12.70 8.98
N GLY A 197 3.92 -13.18 7.74
CA GLY A 197 3.87 -12.31 6.56
C GLY A 197 2.44 -11.94 6.15
N ALA A 198 2.35 -10.98 5.24
CA ALA A 198 1.14 -10.65 4.50
C ALA A 198 1.49 -10.63 3.01
N ASN A 199 0.50 -10.83 2.13
CA ASN A 199 0.71 -10.58 0.70
C ASN A 199 0.61 -9.07 0.43
N PHE A 200 1.69 -8.34 0.72
CA PHE A 200 1.77 -6.88 0.59
C PHE A 200 1.59 -6.36 -0.84
N ARG A 201 1.58 -7.25 -1.85
CA ARG A 201 1.39 -6.90 -3.26
C ARG A 201 -0.07 -6.97 -3.71
N ARG A 202 -0.98 -7.57 -2.93
CA ARG A 202 -2.41 -7.52 -3.23
C ARG A 202 -2.97 -6.14 -2.92
N THR A 203 -3.96 -5.71 -3.70
CA THR A 203 -4.68 -4.45 -3.48
C THR A 203 -5.33 -4.42 -2.10
N MET A 204 -6.02 -5.48 -1.70
CA MET A 204 -6.56 -5.58 -0.35
C MET A 204 -6.38 -6.99 0.21
N ILE A 205 -6.06 -7.06 1.50
CA ILE A 205 -6.02 -8.32 2.25
C ILE A 205 -6.76 -8.16 3.58
N GLU A 206 -7.46 -9.20 4.00
CA GLU A 206 -7.97 -9.33 5.35
C GLU A 206 -6.82 -9.70 6.30
N LEU A 207 -6.77 -9.05 7.46
CA LEU A 207 -5.80 -9.31 8.53
C LEU A 207 -6.47 -10.10 9.65
N THR A 208 -5.70 -10.98 10.29
CA THR A 208 -6.19 -11.66 11.49
C THR A 208 -6.33 -10.69 12.66
N SER A 209 -7.17 -11.02 13.63
CA SER A 209 -7.35 -10.18 14.84
C SER A 209 -6.03 -9.96 15.59
N MET A 210 -5.14 -10.95 15.60
CA MET A 210 -3.79 -10.82 16.19
C MET A 210 -2.94 -9.80 15.41
N GLN A 211 -2.93 -9.89 14.08
CA GLN A 211 -2.20 -8.93 13.23
C GLN A 211 -2.72 -7.51 13.45
N ALA A 212 -4.03 -7.33 13.38
CA ALA A 212 -4.68 -6.04 13.57
C ALA A 212 -4.39 -5.44 14.95
N HIS A 213 -4.42 -6.26 16.02
CA HIS A 213 -4.12 -5.80 17.38
C HIS A 213 -2.66 -5.35 17.52
N ALA A 214 -1.71 -6.13 17.02
CA ALA A 214 -0.28 -5.80 17.09
C ALA A 214 0.04 -4.49 16.34
N ILE A 215 -0.57 -4.28 15.18
CA ILE A 215 -0.39 -3.05 14.39
C ILE A 215 -1.01 -1.85 15.11
N ALA A 216 -2.23 -1.99 15.63
CA ALA A 216 -2.88 -0.92 16.38
C ALA A 216 -2.04 -0.46 17.57
N GLN A 217 -1.51 -1.40 18.37
CA GLN A 217 -0.62 -1.08 19.48
C GLN A 217 0.65 -0.37 19.04
N GLU A 218 1.25 -0.75 17.91
CA GLU A 218 2.43 -0.07 17.39
C GLU A 218 2.09 1.35 16.93
N ILE A 219 0.96 1.56 16.25
CA ILE A 219 0.51 2.89 15.84
C ILE A 219 0.30 3.80 17.06
N GLU A 220 -0.35 3.34 18.13
CA GLU A 220 -0.49 4.14 19.35
C GLU A 220 0.87 4.53 19.94
N LYS A 221 1.82 3.59 20.02
CA LYS A 221 3.18 3.86 20.52
C LYS A 221 3.93 4.88 19.67
N LEU A 222 3.75 4.84 18.35
CA LEU A 222 4.41 5.76 17.43
C LEU A 222 3.76 7.14 17.43
N THR A 223 2.45 7.20 17.63
CA THR A 223 1.70 8.46 17.70
C THR A 223 1.97 9.18 19.03
N ALA A 224 2.11 8.44 20.14
CA ALA A 224 2.41 9.01 21.46
C ALA A 224 3.84 9.54 21.63
N LYS A 225 4.74 9.27 20.67
CA LYS A 225 6.15 9.72 20.69
C LYS A 225 6.41 10.97 19.84
N GLN A 226 5.37 11.51 19.21
CA GLN A 226 5.39 12.75 18.43
C GLN A 226 4.86 13.90 19.28
#